data_AF-A0A7X7FUD5-F1
#
_entry.id   AF-A0A7X7FUD5-F1
#
_cell.length_a   1.000
_cell.length_b   1.000
_cell.length_c   1.000
_cell.angle_alpha   90.00
_cell.angle_beta   90.00
_cell.angle_gamma   90.00
#
_symmetry.space_group_name_H-M   'P 1'
#
loop_
_entity.id
_entity.type
_entity.pdbx_description
1 polymer ?
#
loop_
_entity_poly.entity_id
_entity_poly.type
_entity_poly.pdbx_seq_one_letter_code
_entity_poly.pdbx_strand_id
1 'polypeptide(L)'
;NITTLEELHIPYLTVLNGTDVWNKYSTIIHDQDEDFVKNKIQMKKLQSLISLFTFSIFPNGKDYETIRTYGKEEYGFLYLETFQEIYSFEDGIDPGRFLDSNFL
;
A
#
# COMPACT_ATOMS: atom_id res chain seq x y z
N ASN A 1 -10.28 12.10 -6.25
CA ASN A 1 -10.47 12.36 -7.70
C ASN A 1 -11.30 11.21 -8.26
N ILE A 2 -12.63 11.37 -8.33
CA ILE A 2 -13.56 10.28 -8.71
C ILE A 2 -13.31 9.81 -10.15
N THR A 3 -13.04 10.76 -11.06
CA THR A 3 -12.74 10.47 -12.47
C THR A 3 -11.57 9.49 -12.62
N THR A 4 -10.53 9.62 -11.79
CA THR A 4 -9.40 8.69 -11.83
C THR A 4 -9.79 7.26 -11.41
N LEU A 5 -10.70 7.11 -10.45
CA LEU A 5 -11.17 5.79 -10.01
C LEU A 5 -11.98 5.10 -11.12
N GLU A 6 -12.87 5.85 -11.77
CA GLU A 6 -13.67 5.37 -12.91
C GLU A 6 -12.78 4.97 -14.09
N GLU A 7 -11.84 5.83 -14.50
CA GLU A 7 -10.92 5.55 -15.62
C GLU A 7 -10.04 4.31 -15.38
N LEU A 8 -9.57 4.12 -14.14
CA LEU A 8 -8.73 2.99 -13.77
C LEU A 8 -9.53 1.73 -13.41
N HIS A 9 -10.86 1.81 -13.44
CA HIS A 9 -11.78 0.73 -13.08
C HIS A 9 -11.51 0.20 -11.66
N ILE A 10 -11.21 1.10 -10.71
CA ILE A 10 -11.02 0.76 -9.31
C ILE A 10 -12.39 0.83 -8.62
N PRO A 11 -12.87 -0.26 -8.00
CA PRO A 11 -14.17 -0.26 -7.33
C PRO A 11 -14.15 0.67 -6.12
N TYR A 12 -15.25 1.40 -5.94
CA TYR A 12 -15.51 2.17 -4.73
C TYR A 12 -17.03 2.26 -4.51
N LEU A 13 -17.45 2.26 -3.25
CA LEU A 13 -18.83 2.57 -2.85
C LEU A 13 -18.84 3.98 -2.24
N THR A 14 -19.08 4.08 -0.93
CA THR A 14 -18.89 5.30 -0.15
C THR A 14 -17.45 5.47 0.31
N VAL A 15 -16.65 4.39 0.32
CA VAL A 15 -15.26 4.35 0.77
C VAL A 15 -14.38 3.71 -0.29
N LEU A 16 -13.11 4.10 -0.30
CA LEU A 16 -12.07 3.54 -1.15
C LEU A 16 -11.24 2.54 -0.33
N ASN A 17 -11.02 1.34 -0.87
CA ASN A 17 -10.21 0.31 -0.23
C ASN A 17 -8.78 0.34 -0.79
N GLY A 18 -7.79 0.43 0.10
CA GLY A 18 -6.37 0.43 -0.28
C GLY A 18 -5.93 -0.84 -1.01
N THR A 19 -6.56 -1.98 -0.70
CA THR A 19 -6.29 -3.27 -1.37
C THR A 19 -6.64 -3.21 -2.85
N ASP A 20 -7.74 -2.57 -3.22
CA ASP A 20 -8.16 -2.44 -4.62
C ASP A 20 -7.22 -1.51 -5.41
N VAL A 21 -6.75 -0.45 -4.77
CA VAL A 21 -5.75 0.47 -5.33
C VAL A 21 -4.42 -0.26 -5.53
N TRP A 22 -3.96 -1.03 -4.54
CA TRP A 22 -2.73 -1.82 -4.60
C TRP A 22 -2.79 -2.90 -5.67
N ASN A 23 -3.91 -3.61 -5.79
CA ASN A 23 -4.12 -4.62 -6.82
C ASN A 23 -4.03 -4.00 -8.22
N LYS A 24 -4.68 -2.85 -8.44
CA LYS A 24 -4.58 -2.15 -9.73
C LYS A 24 -3.15 -1.70 -10.04
N TYR A 25 -2.42 -1.22 -9.03
CA TYR A 25 -1.02 -0.82 -9.16
C TYR A 25 -0.14 -2.00 -9.57
N SER A 26 -0.30 -3.12 -8.88
CA SER A 26 0.40 -4.35 -9.17
C SER A 26 0.08 -4.83 -10.59
N THR A 27 -1.19 -4.80 -11.02
CA THR A 27 -1.55 -5.19 -12.39
C THR A 27 -0.83 -4.35 -13.45
N ILE A 28 -0.82 -3.02 -13.34
CA ILE A 28 -0.18 -2.15 -14.34
C ILE A 28 1.34 -2.37 -14.39
N ILE A 29 1.98 -2.71 -13.28
CA ILE A 29 3.42 -3.02 -13.26
C ILE A 29 3.75 -4.32 -14.01
N HIS A 30 2.91 -5.34 -13.88
CA HIS A 30 3.15 -6.64 -14.54
C HIS A 30 2.66 -6.69 -15.98
N ASP A 31 1.71 -5.84 -16.35
CA ASP A 31 1.13 -5.82 -17.69
C ASP A 31 2.10 -5.17 -18.69
N GLN A 32 2.96 -6.00 -19.30
CA GLN A 32 3.95 -5.59 -20.28
C GLN A 32 3.40 -5.51 -21.72
N ASP A 33 2.15 -5.95 -21.94
CA ASP A 33 1.52 -5.99 -23.26
C ASP A 33 0.81 -4.66 -23.61
N GLU A 34 0.57 -3.79 -22.63
CA GLU A 34 -0.03 -2.47 -22.86
C GLU A 34 1.00 -1.43 -23.37
N ASP A 35 0.54 -0.45 -24.17
CA ASP A 35 1.38 0.65 -24.66
C ASP A 35 2.10 1.35 -23.49
N PHE A 36 3.42 1.40 -23.55
CA PHE A 36 4.29 2.01 -22.53
C PHE A 36 3.85 3.42 -22.12
N VAL A 37 3.43 4.26 -23.08
CA VAL A 37 2.97 5.62 -22.81
C VAL A 37 1.66 5.59 -22.02
N LYS A 38 0.74 4.70 -22.39
CA LYS A 38 -0.52 4.51 -21.68
C LYS A 38 -0.29 4.05 -20.24
N ASN A 39 0.58 3.06 -20.02
CA ASN A 39 0.99 2.60 -18.69
C ASN A 39 1.58 3.74 -17.86
N LYS A 40 2.46 4.55 -18.43
CA LYS A 40 3.07 5.69 -17.71
C LYS A 40 2.03 6.74 -17.31
N ILE A 41 1.01 7.00 -18.13
CA ILE A 41 -0.09 7.90 -17.80
C ILE A 41 -0.93 7.32 -16.66
N GLN A 42 -1.30 6.04 -16.74
CA GLN A 42 -2.07 5.36 -15.68
C GLN A 42 -1.31 5.37 -14.35
N MET A 43 -0.01 5.06 -14.36
CA MET A 43 0.83 5.07 -13.15
C MET A 43 0.90 6.44 -12.49
N LYS A 44 0.99 7.54 -13.26
CA LYS A 44 0.94 8.90 -12.70
C LYS A 44 -0.37 9.21 -12.00
N LYS A 45 -1.49 8.78 -12.59
CA LYS A 45 -2.82 8.96 -11.98
C LYS A 45 -2.92 8.15 -10.68
N LEU A 46 -2.44 6.91 -10.71
CA LEU A 46 -2.49 5.98 -9.59
C LEU A 46 -1.57 6.38 -8.43
N GLN A 47 -0.45 7.07 -8.69
CA GLN A 47 0.45 7.56 -7.66
C GLN A 47 -0.27 8.44 -6.62
N SER A 48 -1.24 9.26 -7.07
CA SER A 48 -2.05 10.08 -6.17
C SER A 48 -3.00 9.27 -5.28
N LEU A 49 -3.44 8.10 -5.74
CA LEU A 49 -4.29 7.20 -4.97
C LEU A 49 -3.47 6.37 -3.99
N ILE A 50 -2.32 5.84 -4.43
CA ILE A 50 -1.38 5.11 -3.57
C ILE A 50 -0.93 5.98 -2.40
N SER A 51 -0.67 7.28 -2.62
CA SER A 51 -0.25 8.17 -1.53
C SER A 51 -1.25 8.31 -0.38
N LEU A 52 -2.53 7.95 -0.59
CA LEU A 52 -3.55 7.95 0.48
C LEU A 52 -3.39 6.77 1.45
N PHE A 53 -2.66 5.72 1.03
CA PHE A 53 -2.50 4.47 1.77
C PHE A 53 -1.03 4.19 2.13
N THR A 54 -0.14 5.14 1.87
CA THR A 54 1.30 5.00 2.16
C THR A 54 1.75 6.09 3.10
N PHE A 55 2.67 5.74 3.98
CA PHE A 55 3.42 6.67 4.81
C PHE A 55 4.91 6.39 4.65
N SER A 56 5.74 7.39 4.91
CA SER A 56 7.20 7.24 4.86
C SER A 56 7.74 6.87 6.23
N ILE A 57 8.64 5.90 6.27
CA ILE A 57 9.41 5.53 7.46
C ILE A 57 10.90 5.56 7.11
N PHE A 58 11.74 5.75 8.12
CA PHE A 58 13.19 5.60 7.94
C PHE A 58 13.50 4.13 7.64
N PRO A 59 14.29 3.82 6.60
CA PRO A 59 14.54 2.43 6.17
C PRO A 59 15.59 1.73 7.05
N ASN A 60 15.72 2.14 8.31
CA ASN A 60 16.70 1.66 9.26
C ASN A 60 16.26 1.96 10.70
N GLY A 61 16.83 1.21 11.64
CA GLY A 61 16.51 1.32 13.06
C GLY A 61 15.50 0.27 13.52
N LYS A 62 15.32 0.20 14.85
CA LYS A 62 14.53 -0.86 15.50
C LYS A 62 13.07 -0.89 15.04
N ASP A 63 12.48 0.28 14.79
CA ASP A 63 11.08 0.39 14.39
C ASP A 63 10.87 -0.18 12.99
N TYR A 64 11.74 0.14 12.02
CA TYR A 64 11.69 -0.44 10.67
C TYR A 64 11.89 -1.96 10.71
N GLU A 65 12.88 -2.44 11.48
CA GLU A 65 13.12 -3.89 11.64
C GLU A 65 11.94 -4.63 12.28
N THR A 66 11.17 -3.95 13.13
CA THR A 66 9.94 -4.51 13.71
C THR A 66 8.81 -4.49 12.69
N ILE A 67 8.56 -3.35 12.03
CA ILE A 67 7.48 -3.20 11.06
C ILE A 67 7.65 -4.14 9.86
N ARG A 68 8.89 -4.37 9.40
CA ARG A 68 9.16 -5.24 8.26
C ARG A 68 8.83 -6.71 8.49
N THR A 69 8.60 -7.15 9.74
CA THR A 69 8.14 -8.52 10.01
C THR A 69 6.66 -8.73 9.70
N TYR A 70 5.89 -7.65 9.49
CA TYR A 70 4.44 -7.66 9.21
C TYR A 70 4.11 -7.48 7.72
N GLY A 71 5.12 -7.58 6.85
CA GLY A 71 4.94 -7.31 5.44
C GLY A 71 6.09 -7.80 4.57
N LYS A 72 6.04 -7.40 3.30
CA LYS A 72 7.01 -7.78 2.26
C LYS A 72 7.39 -6.58 1.40
N GLU A 73 8.66 -6.55 0.99
CA GLU A 73 9.16 -5.54 0.06
C GLU A 73 8.69 -5.88 -1.36
N GLU A 74 7.87 -5.00 -1.95
CA GLU A 74 7.32 -5.12 -3.29
C GLU A 74 7.32 -3.77 -4.00
N TYR A 75 7.87 -3.72 -5.22
CA TYR A 75 7.87 -2.53 -6.08
C TYR A 75 8.44 -1.25 -5.44
N GLY A 76 9.33 -1.38 -4.46
CA GLY A 76 9.90 -0.26 -3.71
C GLY A 76 9.04 0.22 -2.53
N PHE A 77 8.04 -0.57 -2.12
CA PHE A 77 7.24 -0.36 -0.92
C PHE A 77 7.36 -1.57 0.02
N LEU A 78 7.26 -1.32 1.32
CA LEU A 78 6.95 -2.36 2.28
C LEU A 78 5.41 -2.51 2.34
N TYR A 79 4.88 -3.53 1.67
CA TYR A 79 3.45 -3.86 1.72
C TYR A 79 3.14 -4.62 3.02
N LEU A 80 2.32 -4.02 3.89
CA LEU A 80 1.94 -4.60 5.18
C LEU A 80 0.76 -5.56 5.02
N GLU A 81 1.06 -6.85 4.92
CA GLU A 81 0.05 -7.92 4.76
C GLU A 81 -0.82 -8.08 6.00
N THR A 82 -0.24 -7.88 7.19
CA THR A 82 -0.92 -7.95 8.49
C THR A 82 -0.98 -6.58 9.17
N PHE A 83 -1.28 -5.52 8.41
CA PHE A 83 -1.24 -4.14 8.91
C PHE A 83 -2.13 -3.91 10.14
N GLN A 84 -3.23 -4.64 10.29
CA GLN A 84 -4.16 -4.49 11.42
C GLN A 84 -3.51 -4.84 12.77
N GLU A 85 -2.39 -5.57 12.74
CA GLU A 85 -1.58 -5.87 13.93
C GLU A 85 -0.76 -4.65 14.35
N ILE A 86 -0.35 -3.77 13.44
CA ILE A 86 0.54 -2.66 13.81
C ILE A 86 -0.01 -1.28 13.51
N TYR A 87 -1.18 -1.18 12.88
CA TYR A 87 -1.75 0.07 12.42
C TYR A 87 -3.25 0.17 12.69
N SER A 88 -3.69 1.35 13.13
CA SER A 88 -5.09 1.78 13.10
C SER A 88 -5.18 3.20 12.55
N PHE A 89 -6.36 3.58 12.05
CA PHE A 89 -6.56 4.92 11.51
C PHE A 89 -6.44 6.00 12.59
N GLU A 90 -6.91 5.69 13.80
CA GLU A 90 -6.95 6.60 14.94
C GLU A 90 -5.57 6.77 15.59
N ASP A 91 -4.83 5.67 15.78
CA ASP A 91 -3.57 5.69 16.54
C ASP A 91 -2.31 5.66 15.64
N GLY A 92 -2.47 5.47 14.34
CA GLY A 92 -1.35 5.28 13.43
C GLY A 92 -0.63 3.96 13.69
N ILE A 93 0.69 3.95 13.50
CA ILE A 93 1.53 2.76 13.70
C ILE A 93 1.93 2.64 15.17
N ASP A 94 1.62 1.49 15.77
CA ASP A 94 2.08 1.09 17.10
C ASP A 94 2.72 -0.31 17.02
N PRO A 95 4.03 -0.41 16.74
CA PRO A 95 4.73 -1.69 16.68
C PRO A 95 4.80 -2.39 18.04
N GLY A 96 4.51 -1.67 19.13
CA GLY A 96 4.52 -2.17 20.49
C GLY A 96 3.30 -3.00 20.87
N ARG A 97 2.20 -2.90 20.11
CA ARG A 97 0.92 -3.60 20.41
C ARG A 97 1.04 -5.12 20.48
N PHE A 98 2.04 -5.73 19.84
CA PHE A 98 2.18 -7.18 19.74
C PHE A 98 3.54 -7.73 20.22
N LEU A 99 4.39 -6.89 20.84
CA LEU A 99 5.64 -7.35 21.48
C LEU A 99 5.40 -8.28 22.69
N ASP A 100 4.16 -8.42 23.16
CA ASP A 100 3.76 -9.33 24.23
C ASP A 100 3.33 -10.72 23.75
N SER A 101 3.50 -11.03 22.46
CA SER A 101 3.29 -12.38 21.92
C SER A 101 4.42 -13.32 22.36
N ASN A 102 4.32 -13.79 23.61
CA ASN A 102 5.09 -14.90 24.17
C ASN A 102 4.80 -16.20 23.40
N PHE A 103 5.44 -16.40 22.26
CA PHE A 103 5.66 -17.74 21.74
C PHE A 103 7.09 -18.18 22.10
N LEU A 104 7.14 -19.17 22.99
CA LEU A 104 8.32 -19.97 23.38
C LEU A 104 8.94 -20.70 22.19
#